data_AF-A0A5C3PL21-F1
#
_entry.id   AF-A0A5C3PL21-F1
#
_cell.length_a   1.000
_cell.length_b   1.000
_cell.length_c   1.000
_cell.angle_alpha   90.00
_cell.angle_beta   90.00
_cell.angle_gamma   90.00
#
_symmetry.space_group_name_H-M   'P 1'
#
loop_
_entity.id
_entity.type
_entity.pdbx_description
1 polymer ?
#
loop_
_entity_poly.entity_id
_entity_poly.type
_entity_poly.pdbx_seq_one_letter_code
_entity_poly.pdbx_strand_id
1 'polypeptide(L)'
;MTVNNWQELVADKKRRQQAAIPPEWILKSLPDESVLDVRAIPEQSGILSERELQITSTTDVDLILHKLATAEWSSVEVTTAFYKRAIIAHQLVNCLTEIFVERALQRAKELDDHLQRTGEVAGPLHGLPISLKDQICIKGLEATMGYASWIGKYSENDAVITQVLYAAGAVPFVMTNVPQTLLWSETFNLVYGRTLNPANRTLGAGGSSGGEGALIAMKGSPLGIGSDLGGSVRYPSTFNGLYGLRPSAHRVPYSGCVNSTEGQDSAPSVLGPISGSISGIKTFMKAVIAQQPWLLDPLCIRKKWDEEGYALSEHGGGKQLCFGILWNDGIVEPHPPILRALQTTKAALEAAGHKVIDWYPLKHKELYDVLAEIWMSAALEDINTVLAPTGEPRLTSMALENNAAIETGVSYGEGISAYKLWQLHKRRIALREEYLAAIRTSAHATGTGRPVDAIIGPVAPYAAPPHGKATIATYTMVWNTLNYPACAFPVTTVDPAQDPVQPRDTFLGDNDKENYALYNPETYKNAPVGLQLAGQMLEDEAVIAMTEIVDKCLKEYKAAHGIA
;
A
#
# COMPACT_ATOMS: atom_id res chain seq x y z
N MET A 1 32.87 1.95 -22.86
CA MET A 1 31.73 2.27 -23.74
C MET A 1 30.48 1.82 -23.00
N THR A 2 29.60 2.75 -22.65
CA THR A 2 28.27 2.43 -22.10
C THR A 2 27.51 1.62 -23.15
N VAL A 3 27.13 0.40 -22.81
CA VAL A 3 26.28 -0.42 -23.68
C VAL A 3 24.87 0.11 -23.50
N ASN A 4 24.32 0.74 -24.55
CA ASN A 4 22.93 1.19 -24.56
C ASN A 4 22.05 0.04 -25.08
N ASN A 5 21.66 -0.88 -24.19
CA ASN A 5 20.89 -2.09 -24.54
C ASN A 5 19.63 -2.26 -23.68
N TRP A 6 19.24 -1.27 -22.88
CA TRP A 6 18.10 -1.40 -21.97
C TRP A 6 16.82 -1.79 -22.72
N GLN A 7 16.58 -1.28 -23.95
CA GLN A 7 15.40 -1.66 -24.74
C GLN A 7 15.38 -3.14 -25.11
N GLU A 8 16.53 -3.74 -25.41
CA GLU A 8 16.63 -5.16 -25.76
C GLU A 8 16.34 -6.04 -24.53
N LEU A 9 16.91 -5.67 -23.37
CA LEU A 9 16.65 -6.34 -22.10
C LEU A 9 15.17 -6.25 -21.71
N VAL A 10 14.56 -5.08 -21.84
CA VAL A 10 13.13 -4.86 -21.57
C VAL A 10 12.27 -5.67 -22.53
N ALA A 11 12.58 -5.68 -23.83
CA ALA A 11 11.84 -6.46 -24.81
C ALA A 11 11.89 -7.96 -24.50
N ASP A 12 13.06 -8.47 -24.07
CA ASP A 12 13.18 -9.86 -23.61
C ASP A 12 12.36 -10.13 -22.34
N LYS A 13 12.45 -9.25 -21.34
CA LYS A 13 11.71 -9.40 -20.08
C LYS A 13 10.20 -9.44 -20.31
N LYS A 14 9.66 -8.52 -21.13
CA LYS A 14 8.24 -8.49 -21.51
C LYS A 14 7.81 -9.76 -22.24
N ARG A 15 8.65 -10.26 -23.15
CA ARG A 15 8.38 -11.53 -23.84
C ARG A 15 8.32 -12.71 -22.87
N ARG A 16 9.24 -12.79 -21.91
CA ARG A 16 9.23 -13.84 -20.86
C ARG A 16 8.02 -13.73 -19.94
N GLN A 17 7.65 -12.52 -19.53
CA GLN A 17 6.44 -12.27 -18.76
C GLN A 17 5.19 -12.74 -19.51
N GLN A 18 5.03 -12.37 -20.78
CA GLN A 18 3.89 -12.78 -21.60
C GLN A 18 3.86 -14.31 -21.81
N ALA A 19 5.01 -14.94 -22.01
CA ALA A 19 5.13 -16.38 -22.19
C ALA A 19 4.78 -17.18 -20.92
N ALA A 20 4.84 -16.56 -19.74
CA ALA A 20 4.45 -17.17 -18.47
C ALA A 20 2.93 -17.21 -18.24
N ILE A 21 2.14 -16.58 -19.11
CA ILE A 21 0.67 -16.56 -19.03
C ILE A 21 0.08 -17.80 -19.71
N PRO A 22 -0.68 -18.64 -18.99
CA PRO A 22 -1.39 -19.77 -19.61
C PRO A 22 -2.37 -19.29 -20.68
N PRO A 23 -2.34 -19.85 -21.91
CA PRO A 23 -3.18 -19.39 -23.02
C PRO A 23 -4.68 -19.38 -22.72
N GLU A 24 -5.17 -20.32 -21.92
CA GLU A 24 -6.57 -20.44 -21.51
C GLU A 24 -7.04 -19.33 -20.55
N TRP A 25 -6.13 -18.55 -19.97
CA TRP A 25 -6.43 -17.43 -19.07
C TRP A 25 -6.31 -16.06 -19.78
N ILE A 26 -6.03 -16.06 -21.08
CA ILE A 26 -5.98 -14.86 -21.91
C ILE A 26 -7.40 -14.43 -22.27
N LEU A 27 -7.71 -13.14 -22.09
CA LEU A 27 -8.98 -12.55 -22.51
C LEU A 27 -9.12 -12.63 -24.03
N LYS A 28 -10.30 -13.03 -24.51
CA LYS A 28 -10.60 -13.09 -25.95
C LYS A 28 -10.53 -11.72 -26.63
N SER A 29 -10.86 -10.67 -25.89
CA SER A 29 -10.79 -9.28 -26.33
C SER A 29 -10.59 -8.38 -25.12
N LEU A 30 -9.74 -7.36 -25.26
CA LEU A 30 -9.61 -6.29 -24.27
C LEU A 30 -10.77 -5.31 -24.40
N PRO A 31 -11.23 -4.69 -23.30
CA PRO A 31 -12.24 -3.65 -23.37
C PRO A 31 -11.70 -2.42 -24.11
N ASP A 32 -12.59 -1.75 -24.85
CA ASP A 32 -12.31 -0.46 -25.49
C ASP A 32 -11.78 0.57 -24.47
N GLU A 33 -10.89 1.48 -24.90
CA GLU A 33 -10.27 2.48 -24.01
C GLU A 33 -11.28 3.37 -23.27
N SER A 34 -12.49 3.56 -23.82
CA SER A 34 -13.58 4.31 -23.18
C SER A 34 -14.17 3.64 -21.94
N VAL A 35 -13.96 2.33 -21.74
CA VAL A 35 -14.44 1.60 -20.56
C VAL A 35 -13.55 1.92 -19.35
N LEU A 36 -13.92 2.90 -18.54
CA LEU A 36 -13.04 3.36 -17.46
C LEU A 36 -12.95 2.38 -16.30
N ASP A 37 -14.08 1.82 -15.85
CA ASP A 37 -14.14 0.84 -14.76
C ASP A 37 -14.08 -0.58 -15.34
N VAL A 38 -13.05 -1.33 -14.96
CA VAL A 38 -12.81 -2.69 -15.46
C VAL A 38 -13.04 -3.77 -14.38
N ARG A 39 -13.49 -3.39 -13.19
CA ARG A 39 -13.63 -4.31 -12.04
C ARG A 39 -14.63 -5.43 -12.25
N ALA A 40 -15.61 -5.25 -13.13
CA ALA A 40 -16.62 -6.25 -13.45
C ALA A 40 -16.21 -7.24 -14.55
N ILE A 41 -15.07 -7.01 -15.22
CA ILE A 41 -14.63 -7.85 -16.35
C ILE A 41 -14.27 -9.28 -15.94
N PRO A 42 -13.62 -9.55 -14.79
CA PRO A 42 -13.35 -10.93 -14.37
C PRO A 42 -14.61 -11.80 -14.35
N GLU A 43 -15.71 -11.30 -13.79
CA GLU A 43 -17.02 -11.96 -13.75
C GLU A 43 -17.63 -12.18 -15.15
N GLN A 44 -17.34 -11.29 -16.10
CA GLN A 44 -17.89 -11.32 -17.47
C GLN A 44 -17.00 -12.06 -18.47
N SER A 45 -15.77 -12.42 -18.08
CA SER A 45 -14.73 -12.95 -18.97
C SER A 45 -15.05 -14.34 -19.54
N GLY A 46 -15.84 -15.14 -18.81
CA GLY A 46 -16.05 -16.56 -19.10
C GLY A 46 -14.84 -17.47 -18.81
N ILE A 47 -13.78 -16.95 -18.19
CA ILE A 47 -12.56 -17.71 -17.82
C ILE A 47 -12.71 -18.36 -16.44
N LEU A 48 -13.36 -17.68 -15.51
CA LEU A 48 -13.62 -18.18 -14.17
C LEU A 48 -14.94 -18.97 -14.14
N SER A 49 -14.91 -20.14 -13.51
CA SER A 49 -16.12 -20.86 -13.11
C SER A 49 -16.85 -20.15 -11.97
N GLU A 50 -18.14 -20.48 -11.76
CA GLU A 50 -18.93 -19.97 -10.63
C GLU A 50 -18.22 -20.21 -9.28
N ARG A 51 -17.60 -21.37 -9.15
CA ARG A 51 -16.83 -21.77 -7.98
C ARG A 51 -15.60 -20.89 -7.75
N GLU A 52 -14.84 -20.60 -8.79
CA GLU A 52 -13.67 -19.71 -8.71
C GLU A 52 -14.07 -18.25 -8.46
N LEU A 53 -15.23 -17.82 -9.00
CA LEU A 53 -15.83 -16.52 -8.69
C LEU A 53 -16.25 -16.43 -7.22
N GLN A 54 -16.81 -17.49 -6.65
CA GLN A 54 -17.15 -17.56 -5.23
C GLN A 54 -15.90 -17.40 -4.35
N ILE A 55 -14.84 -18.16 -4.66
CA ILE A 55 -13.57 -18.10 -3.92
C ILE A 55 -12.99 -16.68 -3.96
N THR A 56 -12.80 -16.15 -5.16
CA THR A 56 -12.14 -14.84 -5.35
C THR A 56 -13.01 -13.65 -4.98
N SER A 57 -14.32 -13.83 -4.80
CA SER A 57 -15.22 -12.78 -4.30
C SER A 57 -15.31 -12.75 -2.77
N THR A 58 -14.74 -13.74 -2.09
CA THR A 58 -14.63 -13.76 -0.63
C THR A 58 -13.48 -12.85 -0.21
N THR A 59 -13.78 -11.68 0.36
CA THR A 59 -12.77 -10.68 0.75
C THR A 59 -12.28 -10.83 2.19
N ASP A 60 -13.05 -11.52 3.03
CA ASP A 60 -12.67 -11.85 4.41
C ASP A 60 -11.60 -12.95 4.39
N VAL A 61 -10.39 -12.60 4.83
CA VAL A 61 -9.23 -13.49 4.81
C VAL A 61 -9.36 -14.58 5.89
N ASP A 62 -9.99 -14.28 7.02
CA ASP A 62 -10.22 -15.27 8.09
C ASP A 62 -11.19 -16.35 7.60
N LEU A 63 -12.19 -15.97 6.80
CA LEU A 63 -13.09 -16.93 6.16
C LEU A 63 -12.36 -17.81 5.14
N ILE A 64 -11.51 -17.24 4.27
CA ILE A 64 -10.73 -18.04 3.31
C ILE A 64 -9.85 -19.06 4.06
N LEU A 65 -9.14 -18.62 5.10
CA LEU A 65 -8.29 -19.49 5.91
C LEU A 65 -9.08 -20.58 6.62
N HIS A 66 -10.28 -20.28 7.12
CA HIS A 66 -11.16 -21.29 7.71
C HIS A 66 -11.57 -22.36 6.68
N LYS A 67 -11.91 -21.96 5.46
CA LYS A 67 -12.28 -22.88 4.37
C LYS A 67 -11.11 -23.77 3.92
N LEU A 68 -9.89 -23.21 3.90
CA LEU A 68 -8.65 -23.95 3.65
C LEU A 68 -8.34 -24.94 4.79
N ALA A 69 -8.41 -24.48 6.05
CA ALA A 69 -8.09 -25.30 7.23
C ALA A 69 -9.05 -26.49 7.42
N THR A 70 -10.31 -26.34 6.98
CA THR A 70 -11.33 -27.41 7.02
C THR A 70 -11.31 -28.30 5.78
N ALA A 71 -10.41 -28.04 4.81
CA ALA A 71 -10.36 -28.68 3.51
C ALA A 71 -11.68 -28.60 2.72
N GLU A 72 -12.57 -27.64 3.05
CA GLU A 72 -13.72 -27.34 2.20
C GLU A 72 -13.24 -26.83 0.85
N TRP A 73 -12.20 -25.99 0.85
CA TRP A 73 -11.51 -25.51 -0.33
C TRP A 73 -10.06 -26.02 -0.25
N SER A 74 -9.52 -26.51 -1.36
CA SER A 74 -8.10 -26.87 -1.40
C SER A 74 -7.23 -25.66 -1.73
N SER A 75 -5.99 -25.68 -1.27
CA SER A 75 -4.98 -24.67 -1.59
C SER A 75 -4.76 -24.56 -3.09
N VAL A 76 -4.77 -25.69 -3.82
CA VAL A 76 -4.67 -25.69 -5.29
C VAL A 76 -5.88 -25.02 -5.94
N GLU A 77 -7.10 -25.30 -5.46
CA GLU A 77 -8.33 -24.68 -5.97
C GLU A 77 -8.29 -23.16 -5.74
N VAL A 78 -7.95 -22.74 -4.52
CA VAL A 78 -7.87 -21.33 -4.14
C VAL A 78 -6.79 -20.59 -4.93
N THR A 79 -5.58 -21.15 -4.99
CA THR A 79 -4.46 -20.54 -5.73
C THR A 79 -4.76 -20.44 -7.22
N THR A 80 -5.39 -21.46 -7.82
CA THR A 80 -5.80 -21.43 -9.23
C THR A 80 -6.84 -20.34 -9.51
N ALA A 81 -7.86 -20.23 -8.65
CA ALA A 81 -8.91 -19.22 -8.78
C ALA A 81 -8.32 -17.80 -8.74
N PHE A 82 -7.45 -17.51 -7.77
CA PHE A 82 -6.79 -16.21 -7.65
C PHE A 82 -5.83 -15.95 -8.82
N TYR A 83 -5.08 -16.94 -9.31
CA TYR A 83 -4.23 -16.75 -10.50
C TYR A 83 -5.02 -16.36 -11.74
N LYS A 84 -6.12 -17.08 -12.04
CA LYS A 84 -6.97 -16.75 -13.19
C LYS A 84 -7.42 -15.30 -13.13
N ARG A 85 -7.90 -14.86 -11.96
CA ARG A 85 -8.31 -13.47 -11.75
C ARG A 85 -7.15 -12.48 -11.82
N ALA A 86 -5.98 -12.82 -11.26
CA ALA A 86 -4.77 -12.00 -11.33
C ALA A 86 -4.28 -11.80 -12.76
N ILE A 87 -4.34 -12.83 -13.60
CA ILE A 87 -3.96 -12.76 -15.01
C ILE A 87 -4.95 -11.94 -15.83
N ILE A 88 -6.26 -12.03 -15.54
CA ILE A 88 -7.25 -11.13 -16.11
C ILE A 88 -6.97 -9.69 -15.69
N ALA A 89 -6.72 -9.45 -14.40
CA ALA A 89 -6.36 -8.12 -13.89
C ALA A 89 -5.10 -7.57 -14.57
N HIS A 90 -4.06 -8.39 -14.75
CA HIS A 90 -2.83 -7.98 -15.42
C HIS A 90 -3.08 -7.50 -16.85
N GLN A 91 -3.91 -8.20 -17.61
CA GLN A 91 -4.27 -7.80 -18.98
C GLN A 91 -5.05 -6.47 -19.04
N LEU A 92 -5.74 -6.10 -17.96
CA LEU A 92 -6.59 -4.91 -17.89
C LEU A 92 -5.89 -3.68 -17.31
N VAL A 93 -5.01 -3.88 -16.32
CA VAL A 93 -4.39 -2.79 -15.54
C VAL A 93 -2.88 -2.93 -15.38
N ASN A 94 -2.25 -3.94 -15.97
CA ASN A 94 -0.79 -4.14 -15.99
C ASN A 94 -0.14 -4.09 -14.59
N CYS A 95 -0.60 -4.98 -13.70
CA CYS A 95 -0.20 -4.98 -12.28
C CYS A 95 0.89 -6.00 -11.88
N LEU A 96 1.28 -6.93 -12.75
CA LEU A 96 2.21 -8.03 -12.42
C LEU A 96 3.60 -7.81 -13.03
N THR A 97 4.63 -8.37 -12.39
CA THR A 97 6.02 -8.45 -12.88
C THR A 97 6.40 -9.91 -13.12
N GLU A 98 6.67 -10.67 -12.06
CA GLU A 98 6.92 -12.12 -12.13
C GLU A 98 5.62 -12.91 -12.04
N ILE A 99 5.45 -13.83 -12.99
CA ILE A 99 4.33 -14.79 -13.06
C ILE A 99 4.96 -16.19 -13.05
N PHE A 100 4.68 -17.00 -12.02
CA PHE A 100 5.35 -18.29 -11.79
C PHE A 100 4.38 -19.40 -11.36
N VAL A 101 3.38 -19.64 -12.23
CA VAL A 101 2.21 -20.50 -11.98
C VAL A 101 2.58 -21.88 -11.44
N GLU A 102 3.47 -22.60 -12.13
CA GLU A 102 3.83 -23.97 -11.78
C GLU A 102 4.39 -24.08 -10.36
N ARG A 103 5.29 -23.16 -9.98
CA ARG A 103 5.91 -23.14 -8.66
C ARG A 103 4.89 -22.92 -7.55
N ALA A 104 3.97 -21.98 -7.76
CA ALA A 104 2.95 -21.65 -6.76
C ALA A 104 1.90 -22.76 -6.62
N LEU A 105 1.47 -23.38 -7.73
CA LEU A 105 0.56 -24.53 -7.67
C LEU A 105 1.22 -25.78 -7.06
N GLN A 106 2.52 -25.98 -7.28
CA GLN A 106 3.27 -27.03 -6.61
C GLN A 106 3.30 -26.81 -5.09
N ARG A 107 3.57 -25.58 -4.63
CA ARG A 107 3.51 -25.24 -3.20
C ARG A 107 2.11 -25.45 -2.62
N ALA A 108 1.07 -25.02 -3.33
CA ALA A 108 -0.31 -25.24 -2.93
C ALA A 108 -0.63 -26.74 -2.77
N LYS A 109 -0.19 -27.57 -3.71
CA LYS A 109 -0.34 -29.02 -3.64
C LYS A 109 0.35 -29.64 -2.42
N GLU A 110 1.57 -29.20 -2.11
CA GLU A 110 2.30 -29.68 -0.93
C GLU A 110 1.55 -29.39 0.38
N LEU A 111 0.85 -28.27 0.45
CA LEU A 111 0.04 -27.89 1.60
C LEU A 111 -1.22 -28.76 1.71
N ASP A 112 -1.90 -29.01 0.59
CA ASP A 112 -3.04 -29.92 0.54
C ASP A 112 -2.63 -31.35 0.96
N ASP A 113 -1.53 -31.86 0.43
CA ASP A 113 -0.98 -33.17 0.77
C ASP A 113 -0.53 -33.24 2.25
N HIS A 114 -0.01 -32.13 2.80
CA HIS A 114 0.31 -32.02 4.22
C HIS A 114 -0.95 -32.16 5.07
N LEU A 115 -1.97 -31.33 4.83
CA LEU A 115 -3.23 -31.33 5.58
C LEU A 115 -3.91 -32.70 5.51
N GLN A 116 -3.95 -33.32 4.32
CA GLN A 116 -4.52 -34.65 4.14
C GLN A 116 -3.78 -35.72 4.97
N ARG A 117 -2.44 -35.63 5.04
CA ARG A 117 -1.61 -36.64 5.72
C ARG A 117 -1.58 -36.47 7.24
N THR A 118 -1.57 -35.23 7.74
CA THR A 118 -1.41 -34.93 9.17
C THR A 118 -2.72 -34.64 9.88
N GLY A 119 -3.74 -34.18 9.15
CA GLY A 119 -4.96 -33.60 9.72
C GLY A 119 -4.75 -32.21 10.33
N GLU A 120 -3.58 -31.60 10.14
CA GLU A 120 -3.19 -30.32 10.73
C GLU A 120 -2.78 -29.33 9.64
N VAL A 121 -3.08 -28.05 9.85
CA VAL A 121 -2.60 -26.98 8.98
C VAL A 121 -1.10 -26.76 9.15
N ALA A 122 -0.40 -26.47 8.05
CA ALA A 122 1.04 -26.23 8.06
C ALA A 122 1.46 -24.95 8.82
N GLY A 123 0.52 -24.03 9.06
CA GLY A 123 0.74 -22.77 9.76
C GLY A 123 -0.48 -21.84 9.68
N PRO A 124 -0.39 -20.64 10.27
CA PRO A 124 -1.53 -19.70 10.37
C PRO A 124 -2.01 -19.15 9.02
N LEU A 125 -1.22 -19.27 7.95
CA LEU A 125 -1.55 -18.82 6.60
C LEU A 125 -1.70 -19.99 5.62
N HIS A 126 -1.97 -21.19 6.12
CA HIS A 126 -2.04 -22.41 5.32
C HIS A 126 -2.88 -22.24 4.04
N GLY A 127 -2.22 -22.44 2.89
CA GLY A 127 -2.84 -22.46 1.58
C GLY A 127 -3.21 -21.08 1.00
N LEU A 128 -3.00 -19.98 1.74
CA LEU A 128 -3.42 -18.65 1.31
C LEU A 128 -2.47 -18.10 0.23
N PRO A 129 -2.97 -17.73 -0.97
CA PRO A 129 -2.16 -17.05 -1.96
C PRO A 129 -1.88 -15.60 -1.54
N ILE A 130 -0.62 -15.17 -1.63
CA ILE A 130 -0.17 -13.82 -1.24
C ILE A 130 0.67 -13.21 -2.35
N SER A 131 0.33 -12.00 -2.79
CA SER A 131 1.09 -11.22 -3.77
C SER A 131 2.23 -10.44 -3.11
N LEU A 132 3.37 -10.34 -3.79
CA LEU A 132 4.55 -9.64 -3.28
C LEU A 132 4.95 -8.49 -4.19
N LYS A 133 5.22 -7.31 -3.62
CA LYS A 133 5.80 -6.19 -4.38
C LYS A 133 7.15 -6.58 -5.01
N ASP A 134 7.44 -6.08 -6.22
CA ASP A 134 8.71 -6.26 -6.96
C ASP A 134 9.92 -5.55 -6.30
N GLN A 135 10.21 -6.02 -5.09
CA GLN A 135 11.35 -5.69 -4.23
C GLN A 135 11.61 -6.84 -3.25
N ILE A 136 10.59 -7.68 -2.99
CA ILE A 136 10.64 -8.78 -2.05
C ILE A 136 11.21 -10.01 -2.78
N CYS A 137 12.46 -10.33 -2.50
CA CYS A 137 13.16 -11.39 -3.19
C CYS A 137 12.55 -12.76 -2.92
N ILE A 138 12.40 -13.54 -3.98
CA ILE A 138 12.12 -14.98 -3.95
C ILE A 138 13.28 -15.67 -4.66
N LYS A 139 13.89 -16.66 -4.02
CA LYS A 139 15.01 -17.43 -4.56
C LYS A 139 14.69 -17.96 -5.96
N GLY A 140 15.57 -17.71 -6.92
CA GLY A 140 15.45 -18.16 -8.31
C GLY A 140 14.51 -17.33 -9.19
N LEU A 141 13.95 -16.23 -8.68
CA LEU A 141 13.19 -15.25 -9.46
C LEU A 141 13.94 -13.92 -9.53
N GLU A 142 13.52 -13.04 -10.43
CA GLU A 142 14.05 -11.68 -10.54
C GLU A 142 13.23 -10.73 -9.65
N ALA A 143 13.91 -9.83 -8.94
CA ALA A 143 13.30 -8.65 -8.33
C ALA A 143 13.91 -7.41 -9.00
N THR A 144 13.29 -6.91 -10.07
CA THR A 144 13.94 -5.91 -10.93
C THR A 144 13.72 -4.48 -10.44
N MET A 145 12.70 -4.25 -9.62
CA MET A 145 12.35 -2.94 -9.07
C MET A 145 12.11 -1.89 -10.16
N GLY A 146 11.68 -2.35 -11.34
CA GLY A 146 11.52 -1.52 -12.53
C GLY A 146 12.82 -0.99 -13.16
N TYR A 147 13.99 -1.55 -12.81
CA TYR A 147 15.28 -1.22 -13.44
C TYR A 147 15.64 -2.24 -14.52
N ALA A 148 15.97 -1.74 -15.72
CA ALA A 148 16.47 -2.57 -16.82
C ALA A 148 17.83 -3.19 -16.48
N SER A 149 18.68 -2.50 -15.71
CA SER A 149 19.99 -3.00 -15.28
C SER A 149 19.95 -4.15 -14.28
N TRP A 150 18.76 -4.49 -13.77
CA TRP A 150 18.54 -5.61 -12.87
C TRP A 150 17.91 -6.81 -13.57
N ILE A 151 17.53 -6.69 -14.84
CA ILE A 151 17.10 -7.81 -15.67
C ILE A 151 18.28 -8.79 -15.82
N GLY A 152 17.99 -10.08 -15.62
CA GLY A 152 18.94 -11.19 -15.60
C GLY A 152 19.56 -11.46 -14.23
N LYS A 153 19.25 -10.66 -13.19
CA LYS A 153 19.74 -10.86 -11.82
C LYS A 153 18.71 -11.62 -11.00
N TYR A 154 18.92 -12.92 -10.87
CA TYR A 154 18.06 -13.79 -10.07
C TYR A 154 18.48 -13.76 -8.60
N SER A 155 17.52 -13.68 -7.70
CA SER A 155 17.77 -13.73 -6.26
C SER A 155 18.33 -15.09 -5.85
N GLU A 156 19.47 -15.10 -5.15
CA GLU A 156 20.08 -16.35 -4.67
C GLU A 156 19.35 -16.92 -3.43
N ASN A 157 18.69 -16.04 -2.68
CA ASN A 157 18.01 -16.34 -1.42
C ASN A 157 16.63 -15.69 -1.38
N ASP A 158 15.73 -16.30 -0.61
CA ASP A 158 14.46 -15.68 -0.24
C ASP A 158 14.71 -14.54 0.74
N ALA A 159 13.99 -13.42 0.58
CA ALA A 159 13.89 -12.40 1.63
C ALA A 159 13.33 -13.03 2.91
N VAL A 160 13.67 -12.48 4.09
CA VAL A 160 13.22 -13.04 5.37
C VAL A 160 11.69 -13.06 5.45
N ILE A 161 11.01 -12.04 4.93
CA ILE A 161 9.54 -12.05 4.86
C ILE A 161 9.02 -13.22 4.01
N THR A 162 9.65 -13.52 2.87
CA THR A 162 9.30 -14.67 2.01
C THR A 162 9.47 -15.99 2.77
N GLN A 163 10.57 -16.15 3.53
CA GLN A 163 10.81 -17.33 4.36
C GLN A 163 9.74 -17.47 5.45
N VAL A 164 9.38 -16.36 6.11
CA VAL A 164 8.33 -16.31 7.13
C VAL A 164 6.97 -16.70 6.55
N LEU A 165 6.63 -16.25 5.35
CA LEU A 165 5.38 -16.63 4.68
C LEU A 165 5.34 -18.11 4.35
N TYR A 166 6.43 -18.67 3.81
CA TYR A 166 6.51 -20.12 3.56
C TYR A 166 6.38 -20.93 4.86
N ALA A 167 7.07 -20.52 5.94
CA ALA A 167 6.97 -21.15 7.25
C ALA A 167 5.56 -21.06 7.85
N ALA A 168 4.86 -19.95 7.61
CA ALA A 168 3.46 -19.77 8.00
C ALA A 168 2.46 -20.57 7.15
N GLY A 169 2.91 -21.30 6.12
CA GLY A 169 2.07 -22.11 5.26
C GLY A 169 1.43 -21.36 4.08
N ALA A 170 1.87 -20.14 3.78
CA ALA A 170 1.34 -19.37 2.66
C ALA A 170 1.86 -19.85 1.29
N VAL A 171 1.23 -19.32 0.23
CA VAL A 171 1.57 -19.52 -1.17
C VAL A 171 1.90 -18.17 -1.83
N PRO A 172 3.14 -17.66 -1.75
CA PRO A 172 3.58 -16.60 -2.64
C PRO A 172 3.36 -17.01 -4.10
N PHE A 173 2.64 -16.20 -4.89
CA PHE A 173 2.20 -16.62 -6.23
C PHE A 173 2.49 -15.63 -7.36
N VAL A 174 2.56 -14.33 -7.11
CA VAL A 174 2.96 -13.36 -8.14
C VAL A 174 3.81 -12.27 -7.52
N MET A 175 4.60 -11.60 -8.36
CA MET A 175 5.19 -10.31 -8.01
C MET A 175 4.46 -9.16 -8.73
N THR A 176 4.41 -8.00 -8.11
CA THR A 176 3.59 -6.86 -8.59
C THR A 176 4.40 -5.62 -8.91
N ASN A 177 3.89 -4.86 -9.88
CA ASN A 177 4.58 -3.75 -10.51
C ASN A 177 4.79 -2.55 -9.57
N VAL A 178 5.87 -1.82 -9.84
CA VAL A 178 6.37 -0.70 -9.03
C VAL A 178 6.82 0.46 -9.94
N PRO A 179 6.94 1.71 -9.47
CA PRO A 179 7.61 2.74 -10.24
C PRO A 179 9.13 2.53 -10.28
N GLN A 180 9.81 3.06 -11.31
CA GLN A 180 11.28 3.11 -11.34
C GLN A 180 11.76 3.76 -10.04
N THR A 181 12.77 3.16 -9.39
CA THR A 181 13.35 3.60 -8.10
C THR A 181 12.50 3.42 -6.84
N LEU A 182 11.21 3.05 -6.95
CA LEU A 182 10.23 3.07 -5.85
C LEU A 182 9.88 4.44 -5.26
N LEU A 183 10.43 5.54 -5.80
CA LEU A 183 10.35 6.87 -5.19
C LEU A 183 9.28 7.75 -5.83
N TRP A 184 8.09 7.16 -6.03
CA TRP A 184 6.94 7.81 -6.63
C TRP A 184 5.63 7.35 -6.01
N SER A 185 4.66 8.26 -5.93
CA SER A 185 3.27 7.99 -5.53
C SER A 185 2.38 7.48 -6.68
N GLU A 186 2.99 7.13 -7.81
CA GLU A 186 2.36 6.45 -8.97
C GLU A 186 3.19 5.22 -9.34
N THR A 187 2.69 4.39 -10.27
CA THR A 187 3.33 3.13 -10.67
C THR A 187 3.57 3.10 -12.18
N PHE A 188 4.78 3.49 -12.57
CA PHE A 188 5.27 3.37 -13.95
C PHE A 188 6.80 3.19 -13.96
N ASN A 189 7.27 2.28 -14.79
CA ASN A 189 8.69 2.11 -15.12
C ASN A 189 8.83 1.69 -16.59
N LEU A 190 10.04 1.74 -17.14
CA LEU A 190 10.28 1.43 -18.55
C LEU A 190 10.27 -0.08 -18.84
N VAL A 191 10.45 -0.92 -17.83
CA VAL A 191 10.47 -2.39 -17.95
C VAL A 191 9.07 -2.95 -18.17
N TYR A 192 8.11 -2.61 -17.33
CA TYR A 192 6.75 -3.18 -17.34
C TYR A 192 5.70 -2.16 -17.81
N GLY A 193 5.99 -0.87 -17.79
CA GLY A 193 5.04 0.18 -18.15
C GLY A 193 4.15 0.61 -16.98
N ARG A 194 2.99 1.20 -17.31
CA ARG A 194 2.08 1.82 -16.35
C ARG A 194 1.14 0.81 -15.73
N THR A 195 0.93 0.90 -14.41
CA THR A 195 -0.22 0.25 -13.75
C THR A 195 -1.38 1.24 -13.64
N LEU A 196 -2.57 0.82 -14.03
CA LEU A 196 -3.78 1.65 -14.05
C LEU A 196 -4.66 1.39 -12.83
N ASN A 197 -5.46 2.39 -12.44
CA ASN A 197 -6.50 2.19 -11.43
C ASN A 197 -7.67 1.38 -12.03
N PRO A 198 -8.12 0.28 -11.40
CA PRO A 198 -9.18 -0.55 -11.95
C PRO A 198 -10.57 0.10 -11.91
N ALA A 199 -10.81 1.03 -11.00
CA ALA A 199 -12.09 1.75 -10.92
C ALA A 199 -12.22 2.85 -11.99
N ASN A 200 -11.08 3.38 -12.47
CA ASN A 200 -11.01 4.31 -13.58
C ASN A 200 -9.61 4.30 -14.20
N ARG A 201 -9.49 3.72 -15.39
CA ARG A 201 -8.21 3.54 -16.12
C ARG A 201 -7.49 4.83 -16.52
N THR A 202 -8.09 6.01 -16.33
CA THR A 202 -7.42 7.31 -16.55
C THR A 202 -6.74 7.86 -15.28
N LEU A 203 -6.92 7.19 -14.13
CA LEU A 203 -6.37 7.58 -12.84
C LEU A 203 -5.20 6.69 -12.42
N GLY A 204 -4.32 7.21 -11.57
CA GLY A 204 -3.20 6.46 -11.02
C GLY A 204 -3.63 5.37 -10.02
N ALA A 205 -2.97 4.21 -10.07
CA ALA A 205 -3.15 3.14 -9.08
C ALA A 205 -2.49 3.45 -7.71
N GLY A 206 -1.88 4.63 -7.56
CA GLY A 206 -1.00 4.94 -6.43
C GLY A 206 0.37 4.31 -6.60
N GLY A 207 1.23 4.53 -5.61
CA GLY A 207 2.60 4.05 -5.65
C GLY A 207 3.30 4.26 -4.31
N SER A 208 4.43 3.60 -4.07
CA SER A 208 5.12 2.73 -5.03
C SER A 208 4.62 1.28 -5.08
N SER A 209 3.62 0.90 -4.29
CA SER A 209 3.02 -0.45 -4.32
C SER A 209 1.72 -0.49 -5.14
N GLY A 210 1.66 0.21 -6.28
CA GLY A 210 0.43 0.31 -7.09
C GLY A 210 0.04 -0.99 -7.79
N GLY A 211 1.00 -1.86 -8.11
CA GLY A 211 0.72 -3.22 -8.57
C GLY A 211 -0.10 -4.01 -7.56
N GLU A 212 0.29 -4.01 -6.28
CA GLU A 212 -0.49 -4.62 -5.19
C GLU A 212 -1.90 -4.02 -5.10
N GLY A 213 -2.00 -2.67 -5.05
CA GLY A 213 -3.29 -1.98 -4.94
C GLY A 213 -4.25 -2.31 -6.07
N ALA A 214 -3.77 -2.27 -7.32
CA ALA A 214 -4.58 -2.58 -8.49
C ALA A 214 -4.98 -4.06 -8.54
N LEU A 215 -4.06 -4.98 -8.22
CA LEU A 215 -4.33 -6.42 -8.21
C LEU A 215 -5.40 -6.80 -7.18
N ILE A 216 -5.27 -6.30 -5.95
CA ILE A 216 -6.19 -6.62 -4.84
C ILE A 216 -7.56 -5.98 -5.08
N ALA A 217 -7.63 -4.78 -5.63
CA ALA A 217 -8.92 -4.15 -5.99
C ALA A 217 -9.64 -4.84 -7.15
N MET A 218 -8.90 -5.52 -8.02
CA MET A 218 -9.45 -6.47 -8.99
C MET A 218 -9.77 -7.85 -8.38
N LYS A 219 -9.63 -7.99 -7.06
CA LYS A 219 -9.80 -9.24 -6.30
C LYS A 219 -8.90 -10.38 -6.80
N GLY A 220 -7.79 -10.04 -7.46
CA GLY A 220 -6.80 -11.00 -7.97
C GLY A 220 -5.83 -11.50 -6.89
N SER A 221 -5.86 -10.92 -5.69
CA SER A 221 -5.15 -11.38 -4.51
C SER A 221 -5.96 -11.04 -3.25
N PRO A 222 -6.05 -11.92 -2.25
CA PRO A 222 -6.76 -11.63 -0.99
C PRO A 222 -5.91 -10.75 -0.04
N LEU A 223 -4.58 -10.84 -0.16
CA LEU A 223 -3.61 -10.20 0.71
C LEU A 223 -2.30 -10.00 -0.06
N GLY A 224 -1.73 -8.82 0.06
CA GLY A 224 -0.47 -8.47 -0.57
C GLY A 224 0.47 -7.73 0.37
N ILE A 225 1.75 -7.65 0.00
CA ILE A 225 2.77 -6.99 0.81
C ILE A 225 3.42 -5.88 0.00
N GLY A 226 3.21 -4.64 0.43
CA GLY A 226 3.87 -3.46 -0.09
C GLY A 226 5.02 -2.99 0.81
N SER A 227 5.62 -1.87 0.44
CA SER A 227 6.58 -1.15 1.29
C SER A 227 6.20 0.31 1.42
N ASP A 228 6.58 0.96 2.53
CA ASP A 228 6.20 2.33 2.87
C ASP A 228 7.35 3.10 3.54
N LEU A 229 7.95 4.02 2.78
CA LEU A 229 8.87 5.03 3.28
C LEU A 229 8.22 6.42 3.37
N GLY A 230 7.23 6.70 2.53
CA GLY A 230 6.55 7.99 2.44
C GLY A 230 5.06 7.91 2.13
N GLY A 231 4.43 6.74 2.24
CA GLY A 231 3.02 6.51 1.90
C GLY A 231 2.77 5.33 0.96
N SER A 232 3.82 4.62 0.55
CA SER A 232 3.75 3.64 -0.53
C SER A 232 2.93 2.37 -0.27
N VAL A 233 2.43 2.15 0.94
CA VAL A 233 1.34 1.18 1.24
C VAL A 233 -0.01 1.89 1.26
N ARG A 234 -0.07 3.09 1.84
CA ARG A 234 -1.31 3.84 2.07
C ARG A 234 -1.90 4.45 0.80
N TYR A 235 -1.11 5.05 -0.09
CA TYR A 235 -1.58 5.57 -1.39
C TYR A 235 -2.28 4.51 -2.23
N PRO A 236 -1.63 3.37 -2.57
CA PRO A 236 -2.29 2.33 -3.35
C PRO A 236 -3.44 1.68 -2.59
N SER A 237 -3.47 1.73 -1.25
CA SER A 237 -4.65 1.26 -0.50
C SER A 237 -5.84 2.20 -0.71
N THR A 238 -5.70 3.50 -0.43
CA THR A 238 -6.84 4.44 -0.52
C THR A 238 -7.28 4.69 -1.96
N PHE A 239 -6.35 4.76 -2.92
CA PHE A 239 -6.67 5.02 -4.32
C PHE A 239 -7.45 3.87 -4.96
N ASN A 240 -7.29 2.65 -4.44
CA ASN A 240 -7.98 1.47 -4.96
C ASN A 240 -9.10 0.95 -4.01
N GLY A 241 -9.40 1.68 -2.92
CA GLY A 241 -10.51 1.34 -2.00
C GLY A 241 -10.22 0.14 -1.09
N LEU A 242 -8.99 0.04 -0.59
CA LEU A 242 -8.49 -1.09 0.19
C LEU A 242 -8.01 -0.64 1.58
N TYR A 243 -7.73 -1.63 2.42
CA TYR A 243 -7.04 -1.45 3.70
C TYR A 243 -5.54 -1.61 3.48
N GLY A 244 -4.74 -0.83 4.20
CA GLY A 244 -3.29 -1.01 4.20
C GLY A 244 -2.64 -0.48 5.45
N LEU A 245 -1.79 -1.29 6.08
CA LEU A 245 -1.08 -0.89 7.29
C LEU A 245 0.36 -0.58 6.94
N ARG A 246 0.78 0.64 7.27
CA ARG A 246 2.19 0.96 7.47
C ARG A 246 2.53 0.67 8.93
N PRO A 247 3.22 -0.42 9.28
CA PRO A 247 3.55 -0.70 10.67
C PRO A 247 4.66 0.22 11.17
N SER A 248 4.90 0.18 12.47
CA SER A 248 6.11 0.71 13.09
C SER A 248 7.34 0.07 12.45
N ALA A 249 8.40 0.85 12.26
CA ALA A 249 9.65 0.32 11.72
C ALA A 249 10.13 -0.91 12.49
N HIS A 250 10.64 -1.87 11.73
CA HIS A 250 11.22 -3.10 12.23
C HIS A 250 10.25 -4.09 12.91
N ARG A 251 8.93 -3.90 12.82
CA ARG A 251 7.95 -4.94 13.24
C ARG A 251 7.83 -6.08 12.24
N VAL A 252 7.97 -5.79 10.95
CA VAL A 252 7.98 -6.76 9.85
C VAL A 252 9.40 -6.86 9.30
N PRO A 253 9.95 -8.06 9.04
CA PRO A 253 11.31 -8.22 8.55
C PRO A 253 11.48 -7.65 7.15
N TYR A 254 12.66 -7.08 6.89
CA TYR A 254 13.00 -6.43 5.63
C TYR A 254 14.23 -7.07 4.96
N SER A 255 15.08 -7.76 5.73
CA SER A 255 16.33 -8.35 5.24
C SER A 255 16.12 -9.25 4.02
N GLY A 256 16.99 -9.08 3.02
CA GLY A 256 16.93 -9.78 1.73
C GLY A 256 15.96 -9.15 0.71
N CYS A 257 15.21 -8.11 1.06
CA CYS A 257 14.56 -7.27 0.04
C CYS A 257 15.59 -6.36 -0.63
N VAL A 258 15.41 -6.09 -1.92
CA VAL A 258 16.16 -5.06 -2.64
C VAL A 258 15.47 -3.70 -2.50
N ASN A 259 16.22 -2.60 -2.58
CA ASN A 259 15.66 -1.26 -2.48
C ASN A 259 16.56 -0.24 -3.16
N SER A 260 16.02 0.95 -3.47
CA SER A 260 16.85 2.12 -3.73
C SER A 260 17.37 2.70 -2.41
N THR A 261 18.54 3.33 -2.45
CA THR A 261 19.21 3.90 -1.27
C THR A 261 19.48 2.86 -0.17
N GLU A 262 19.84 1.63 -0.56
CA GLU A 262 20.18 0.56 0.38
C GLU A 262 21.33 1.00 1.31
N GLY A 263 21.21 0.71 2.61
CA GLY A 263 22.17 1.13 3.64
C GLY A 263 21.87 2.49 4.28
N GLN A 264 20.85 3.23 3.86
CA GLN A 264 20.38 4.38 4.64
C GLN A 264 19.50 3.92 5.80
N ASP A 265 19.95 4.19 7.03
CA ASP A 265 19.20 3.88 8.26
C ASP A 265 18.52 5.11 8.88
N SER A 266 18.64 6.26 8.22
CA SER A 266 18.15 7.55 8.71
C SER A 266 16.62 7.61 8.76
N ALA A 267 15.95 6.90 7.86
CA ALA A 267 14.50 6.76 7.82
C ALA A 267 14.12 5.39 7.24
N PRO A 268 13.93 4.34 8.05
CA PRO A 268 13.72 3.00 7.51
C PRO A 268 12.41 2.91 6.73
N SER A 269 12.48 2.31 5.54
CA SER A 269 11.30 1.78 4.85
C SER A 269 10.75 0.59 5.64
N VAL A 270 9.44 0.39 5.60
CA VAL A 270 8.79 -0.75 6.26
C VAL A 270 8.02 -1.57 5.26
N LEU A 271 7.91 -2.89 5.49
CA LEU A 271 6.95 -3.72 4.77
C LEU A 271 5.60 -3.70 5.49
N GLY A 272 4.51 -3.70 4.73
CA GLY A 272 3.16 -3.62 5.30
C GLY A 272 2.12 -4.33 4.43
N PRO A 273 1.07 -4.91 5.04
CA PRO A 273 0.02 -5.60 4.31
C PRO A 273 -0.92 -4.62 3.60
N ILE A 274 -1.45 -5.04 2.46
CA ILE A 274 -2.59 -4.44 1.75
C ILE A 274 -3.64 -5.55 1.57
N SER A 275 -4.91 -5.28 1.82
CA SER A 275 -5.98 -6.26 1.67
C SER A 275 -7.33 -5.62 1.37
N GLY A 276 -8.23 -6.39 0.75
CA GLY A 276 -9.65 -6.05 0.59
C GLY A 276 -10.45 -6.09 1.89
N SER A 277 -9.86 -6.53 3.00
CA SER A 277 -10.51 -6.53 4.32
C SER A 277 -9.55 -6.18 5.45
N ILE A 278 -10.09 -5.60 6.52
CA ILE A 278 -9.33 -5.34 7.76
C ILE A 278 -8.84 -6.65 8.42
N SER A 279 -9.57 -7.76 8.24
CA SER A 279 -9.15 -9.09 8.70
C SER A 279 -7.79 -9.49 8.10
N GLY A 280 -7.55 -9.22 6.81
CA GLY A 280 -6.29 -9.53 6.15
C GLY A 280 -5.10 -8.78 6.75
N ILE A 281 -5.31 -7.53 7.18
CA ILE A 281 -4.29 -6.72 7.86
C ILE A 281 -3.90 -7.35 9.20
N LYS A 282 -4.90 -7.65 10.04
CA LYS A 282 -4.71 -8.29 11.34
C LYS A 282 -4.01 -9.65 11.20
N THR A 283 -4.53 -10.49 10.31
CA THR A 283 -4.08 -11.87 10.12
C THR A 283 -2.66 -11.92 9.60
N PHE A 284 -2.28 -11.03 8.68
CA PHE A 284 -0.89 -10.88 8.27
C PHE A 284 0.02 -10.55 9.45
N MET A 285 -0.29 -9.48 10.20
CA MET A 285 0.58 -9.03 11.29
C MET A 285 0.72 -10.10 12.37
N LYS A 286 -0.38 -10.73 12.78
CA LYS A 286 -0.39 -11.79 13.78
C LYS A 286 0.40 -13.02 13.31
N ALA A 287 0.21 -13.46 12.06
CA ALA A 287 0.92 -14.60 11.49
C ALA A 287 2.43 -14.35 11.38
N VAL A 288 2.84 -13.19 10.86
CA VAL A 288 4.26 -12.82 10.71
C VAL A 288 4.94 -12.75 12.07
N ILE A 289 4.35 -12.05 13.04
CA ILE A 289 4.94 -11.91 14.38
C ILE A 289 5.03 -13.27 15.10
N ALA A 290 4.04 -14.16 14.91
CA ALA A 290 4.07 -15.51 15.48
C ALA A 290 5.26 -16.36 15.00
N GLN A 291 5.80 -16.08 13.80
CA GLN A 291 7.00 -16.75 13.27
C GLN A 291 8.32 -16.23 13.87
N GLN A 292 8.27 -15.29 14.81
CA GLN A 292 9.46 -14.76 15.51
C GLN A 292 10.54 -14.21 14.55
N PRO A 293 10.19 -13.28 13.65
CA PRO A 293 11.07 -12.83 12.57
C PRO A 293 12.39 -12.21 13.05
N TRP A 294 12.45 -11.73 14.30
CA TRP A 294 13.68 -11.26 14.96
C TRP A 294 14.76 -12.33 15.12
N LEU A 295 14.46 -13.62 14.88
CA LEU A 295 15.48 -14.68 14.83
C LEU A 295 16.16 -14.80 13.45
N LEU A 296 15.60 -14.14 12.43
CA LEU A 296 16.04 -14.22 11.03
C LEU A 296 16.52 -12.87 10.50
N ASP A 297 15.95 -11.76 10.99
CA ASP A 297 16.34 -10.39 10.64
C ASP A 297 16.88 -9.66 11.87
N PRO A 298 18.17 -9.23 11.88
CA PRO A 298 18.78 -8.57 13.03
C PRO A 298 18.20 -7.19 13.34
N LEU A 299 17.52 -6.55 12.38
CA LEU A 299 16.88 -5.26 12.61
C LEU A 299 15.51 -5.42 13.26
N CYS A 300 14.87 -6.60 13.12
CA CYS A 300 13.53 -6.82 13.65
C CYS A 300 13.46 -6.68 15.17
N ILE A 301 12.49 -5.91 15.64
CA ILE A 301 12.24 -5.74 17.07
C ILE A 301 11.70 -7.05 17.64
N ARG A 302 12.30 -7.49 18.75
CA ARG A 302 11.86 -8.66 19.52
C ARG A 302 10.59 -8.36 20.34
N LYS A 303 9.47 -8.14 19.67
CA LYS A 303 8.15 -7.91 20.27
C LYS A 303 7.14 -8.93 19.75
N LYS A 304 6.62 -9.74 20.67
CA LYS A 304 5.50 -10.67 20.41
C LYS A 304 4.21 -9.87 20.17
N TRP A 305 3.22 -10.55 19.58
CA TRP A 305 1.88 -9.99 19.40
C TRP A 305 1.31 -9.59 20.76
N ASP A 306 0.80 -8.37 20.83
CA ASP A 306 0.29 -7.76 22.04
C ASP A 306 -1.23 -7.94 22.16
N GLU A 307 -1.67 -8.97 22.86
CA GLU A 307 -3.11 -9.21 23.06
C GLU A 307 -3.76 -8.12 23.93
N GLU A 308 -3.03 -7.50 24.86
CA GLU A 308 -3.55 -6.40 25.67
C GLU A 308 -3.69 -5.11 24.85
N GLY A 309 -2.67 -4.81 24.04
CA GLY A 309 -2.71 -3.70 23.08
C GLY A 309 -3.84 -3.86 22.07
N TYR A 310 -4.04 -5.06 21.51
CA TYR A 310 -5.16 -5.36 20.62
C TYR A 310 -6.52 -5.29 21.33
N ALA A 311 -6.59 -5.70 22.60
CA ALA A 311 -7.77 -5.52 23.45
C ALA A 311 -7.99 -4.06 23.90
N LEU A 312 -7.13 -3.13 23.46
CA LEU A 312 -7.22 -1.70 23.75
C LEU A 312 -7.22 -1.38 25.24
N SER A 313 -6.46 -2.14 26.05
CA SER A 313 -6.44 -2.00 27.51
C SER A 313 -6.05 -0.59 27.96
N GLU A 314 -5.03 0.01 27.33
CA GLU A 314 -4.59 1.39 27.58
C GLU A 314 -5.52 2.45 26.95
N HIS A 315 -6.41 2.02 26.06
CA HIS A 315 -7.40 2.85 25.36
C HIS A 315 -8.83 2.62 25.90
N GLY A 316 -8.97 2.25 27.18
CA GLY A 316 -10.28 2.06 27.82
C GLY A 316 -11.08 0.85 27.33
N GLY A 317 -10.39 -0.18 26.83
CA GLY A 317 -11.00 -1.42 26.32
C GLY A 317 -11.82 -1.21 25.04
N GLY A 318 -11.47 -0.21 24.23
CA GLY A 318 -12.19 0.13 23.00
C GLY A 318 -13.52 0.85 23.21
N LYS A 319 -13.85 1.24 24.45
CA LYS A 319 -15.09 1.94 24.79
C LYS A 319 -14.83 3.44 24.96
N GLN A 320 -15.73 4.26 24.45
CA GLN A 320 -15.67 5.73 24.59
C GLN A 320 -14.31 6.31 24.17
N LEU A 321 -13.72 5.79 23.10
CA LEU A 321 -12.50 6.32 22.48
C LEU A 321 -12.67 7.80 22.10
N CYS A 322 -11.55 8.53 22.08
CA CYS A 322 -11.46 9.88 21.55
C CYS A 322 -10.50 9.92 20.37
N PHE A 323 -11.02 10.24 19.18
CA PHE A 323 -10.25 10.40 17.96
C PHE A 323 -9.99 11.87 17.66
N GLY A 324 -8.77 12.19 17.21
CA GLY A 324 -8.44 13.50 16.66
C GLY A 324 -8.66 13.51 15.17
N ILE A 325 -9.38 14.48 14.61
CA ILE A 325 -9.52 14.63 13.15
C ILE A 325 -8.63 15.75 12.64
N LEU A 326 -7.70 15.36 11.76
CA LEU A 326 -6.88 16.25 10.96
C LEU A 326 -7.64 16.62 9.69
N TRP A 327 -8.21 17.83 9.64
CA TRP A 327 -8.97 18.30 8.48
C TRP A 327 -8.09 18.66 7.29
N ASN A 328 -6.93 19.27 7.55
CA ASN A 328 -5.87 19.51 6.58
C ASN A 328 -4.50 19.50 7.29
N ASP A 329 -3.43 19.45 6.51
CA ASP A 329 -2.04 19.44 6.99
C ASP A 329 -1.44 20.85 7.19
N GLY A 330 -2.22 21.91 6.99
CA GLY A 330 -1.77 23.30 7.03
C GLY A 330 -0.95 23.73 5.80
N ILE A 331 -0.92 22.91 4.75
CA ILE A 331 -0.18 23.15 3.50
C ILE A 331 -1.13 23.10 2.30
N VAL A 332 -2.02 22.10 2.25
CA VAL A 332 -2.96 21.86 1.14
C VAL A 332 -4.32 21.47 1.68
N GLU A 333 -5.40 22.12 1.25
CA GLU A 333 -6.76 21.70 1.59
C GLU A 333 -7.21 20.48 0.77
N PRO A 334 -7.87 19.48 1.37
CA PRO A 334 -8.40 18.35 0.64
C PRO A 334 -9.55 18.71 -0.31
N HIS A 335 -9.71 17.93 -1.38
CA HIS A 335 -10.84 18.00 -2.29
C HIS A 335 -12.16 17.65 -1.57
N PRO A 336 -13.31 18.16 -2.06
CA PRO A 336 -14.64 17.87 -1.50
C PRO A 336 -14.92 16.41 -1.10
N PRO A 337 -14.60 15.37 -1.90
CA PRO A 337 -14.86 13.99 -1.50
C PRO A 337 -14.06 13.55 -0.27
N ILE A 338 -12.85 14.07 -0.09
CA ILE A 338 -12.01 13.77 1.08
C ILE A 338 -12.60 14.43 2.33
N LEU A 339 -13.04 15.69 2.21
CA LEU A 339 -13.73 16.39 3.30
C LEU A 339 -15.03 15.68 3.70
N ARG A 340 -15.82 15.23 2.72
CA ARG A 340 -17.02 14.44 2.96
C ARG A 340 -16.71 13.11 3.67
N ALA A 341 -15.61 12.44 3.30
CA ALA A 341 -15.18 11.23 4.01
C ALA A 341 -14.78 11.51 5.47
N LEU A 342 -14.08 12.63 5.75
CA LEU A 342 -13.76 13.05 7.12
C LEU A 342 -15.04 13.34 7.93
N GLN A 343 -15.98 14.08 7.35
CA GLN A 343 -17.27 14.39 7.97
C GLN A 343 -18.10 13.13 8.26
N THR A 344 -18.15 12.21 7.30
CA THR A 344 -18.87 10.93 7.44
C THR A 344 -18.25 10.08 8.55
N THR A 345 -16.91 10.01 8.59
CA THR A 345 -16.18 9.26 9.63
C THR A 345 -16.40 9.87 11.00
N LYS A 346 -16.35 11.21 11.12
CA LYS A 346 -16.70 11.92 12.35
C LYS A 346 -18.10 11.56 12.84
N ALA A 347 -19.10 11.71 11.97
CA ALA A 347 -20.49 11.46 12.30
C ALA A 347 -20.74 10.00 12.70
N ALA A 348 -20.11 9.05 12.01
CA ALA A 348 -20.20 7.62 12.33
C ALA A 348 -19.63 7.30 13.73
N LEU A 349 -18.48 7.88 14.08
CA LEU A 349 -17.86 7.70 15.39
C LEU A 349 -18.70 8.33 16.51
N GLU A 350 -19.19 9.56 16.31
CA GLU A 350 -20.06 10.25 17.27
C GLU A 350 -21.38 9.51 17.47
N ALA A 351 -21.99 8.99 16.40
CA ALA A 351 -23.20 8.17 16.47
C ALA A 351 -23.00 6.85 17.24
N ALA A 352 -21.79 6.28 17.21
CA ALA A 352 -21.43 5.11 17.99
C ALA A 352 -21.03 5.43 19.44
N GLY A 353 -21.08 6.70 19.86
CA GLY A 353 -20.76 7.14 21.22
C GLY A 353 -19.28 7.36 21.50
N HIS A 354 -18.44 7.42 20.47
CA HIS A 354 -17.07 7.88 20.57
C HIS A 354 -17.00 9.40 20.54
N LYS A 355 -15.91 9.97 21.04
CA LYS A 355 -15.64 11.41 20.93
C LYS A 355 -14.75 11.69 19.72
N VAL A 356 -15.02 12.79 19.05
CA VAL A 356 -14.14 13.31 18.00
C VAL A 356 -13.78 14.75 18.33
N ILE A 357 -12.49 15.07 18.31
CA ILE A 357 -11.97 16.42 18.53
C ILE A 357 -11.18 16.88 17.31
N ASP A 358 -11.08 18.18 17.08
CA ASP A 358 -10.22 18.69 16.02
C ASP A 358 -8.75 18.49 16.41
N TRP A 359 -7.96 17.99 15.45
CA TRP A 359 -6.52 17.85 15.57
C TRP A 359 -5.83 18.77 14.57
N TYR A 360 -5.01 19.70 15.08
CA TYR A 360 -4.33 20.66 14.24
C TYR A 360 -2.92 20.16 13.84
N PRO A 361 -2.47 20.44 12.62
CA PRO A 361 -1.16 20.00 12.14
C PRO A 361 -0.03 20.65 12.96
N LEU A 362 0.83 19.81 13.55
CA LEU A 362 2.01 20.28 14.29
C LEU A 362 3.25 20.16 13.42
N LYS A 363 3.68 21.31 12.86
CA LYS A 363 4.91 21.41 12.05
C LYS A 363 4.99 20.37 10.92
N HIS A 364 3.86 20.05 10.29
CA HIS A 364 3.77 19.02 9.24
C HIS A 364 4.70 19.32 8.06
N LYS A 365 4.83 20.60 7.67
CA LYS A 365 5.79 21.01 6.64
C LYS A 365 7.23 20.63 7.02
N GLU A 366 7.64 20.93 8.25
CA GLU A 366 9.01 20.65 8.70
C GLU A 366 9.26 19.15 8.87
N LEU A 367 8.27 18.39 9.34
CA LEU A 367 8.32 16.93 9.38
C LEU A 367 8.50 16.32 7.98
N TYR A 368 7.81 16.87 6.98
CA TYR A 368 7.95 16.50 5.58
C TYR A 368 9.35 16.85 5.05
N ASP A 369 9.77 18.11 5.20
CA ASP A 369 11.05 18.63 4.70
C ASP A 369 12.22 17.79 5.24
N VAL A 370 12.24 17.50 6.54
CA VAL A 370 13.30 16.69 7.18
C VAL A 370 13.41 15.30 6.55
N LEU A 371 12.28 14.63 6.28
CA LEU A 371 12.32 13.30 5.68
C LEU A 371 12.70 13.36 4.19
N ALA A 372 12.20 14.35 3.47
CA ALA A 372 12.57 14.58 2.07
C ALA A 372 14.08 14.83 1.93
N GLU A 373 14.66 15.70 2.77
CA GLU A 373 16.10 15.99 2.77
C GLU A 373 16.96 14.77 3.14
N ILE A 374 16.50 13.95 4.11
CA ILE A 374 17.18 12.69 4.46
C ILE A 374 17.21 11.75 3.25
N TRP A 375 16.09 11.59 2.56
CA TRP A 375 16.03 10.70 1.40
C TRP A 375 16.90 11.22 0.24
N MET A 376 16.85 12.52 -0.03
CA MET A 376 17.60 13.13 -1.13
C MET A 376 19.11 13.27 -0.85
N SER A 377 19.60 12.87 0.32
CA SER A 377 21.00 13.07 0.73
C SER A 377 22.03 12.41 -0.18
N ALA A 378 21.66 11.32 -0.87
CA ALA A 378 22.50 10.59 -1.82
C ALA A 378 21.71 9.87 -2.94
N ALA A 379 20.39 10.11 -3.05
CA ALA A 379 19.53 9.37 -3.99
C ALA A 379 19.95 9.54 -5.46
N LEU A 380 20.49 10.69 -5.85
CA LEU A 380 20.95 10.92 -7.23
C LEU A 380 22.06 9.98 -7.64
N GLU A 381 23.06 9.84 -6.77
CA GLU A 381 24.23 9.00 -7.03
C GLU A 381 23.82 7.52 -7.09
N ASP A 382 22.97 7.08 -6.16
CA ASP A 382 22.38 5.73 -6.14
C ASP A 382 21.66 5.39 -7.46
N ILE A 383 20.71 6.24 -7.86
CA ILE A 383 19.92 6.05 -9.08
C ILE A 383 20.82 6.05 -10.32
N ASN A 384 21.72 7.03 -10.46
CA ASN A 384 22.59 7.12 -11.63
C ASN A 384 23.53 5.91 -11.73
N THR A 385 24.03 5.42 -10.59
CA THR A 385 24.89 4.23 -10.53
C THR A 385 24.15 2.99 -11.00
N VAL A 386 22.89 2.83 -10.60
CA VAL A 386 22.07 1.69 -11.01
C VAL A 386 21.69 1.76 -12.49
N LEU A 387 21.44 2.94 -13.05
CA LEU A 387 21.03 3.10 -14.45
C LEU A 387 22.20 3.00 -15.45
N ALA A 388 23.40 3.45 -15.04
CA ALA A 388 24.58 3.56 -15.91
C ALA A 388 24.96 2.28 -16.69
N PRO A 389 24.87 1.04 -16.15
CA PRO A 389 25.30 -0.16 -16.85
C PRO A 389 24.54 -0.48 -18.15
N THR A 390 23.29 -0.03 -18.28
CA THR A 390 22.43 -0.31 -19.45
C THR A 390 22.05 0.93 -20.26
N GLY A 391 22.34 2.13 -19.72
CA GLY A 391 21.95 3.41 -20.32
C GLY A 391 20.44 3.70 -20.25
N GLU A 392 19.69 3.02 -19.36
CA GLU A 392 18.27 3.30 -19.15
C GLU A 392 18.06 4.75 -18.70
N PRO A 393 17.12 5.51 -19.31
CA PRO A 393 16.87 6.88 -18.90
C PRO A 393 16.18 6.94 -17.54
N ARG A 394 16.58 7.92 -16.73
CA ARG A 394 15.93 8.25 -15.47
C ARG A 394 14.59 8.94 -15.73
N LEU A 395 13.54 8.43 -15.12
CA LEU A 395 12.24 9.10 -15.11
C LEU A 395 12.28 10.32 -14.20
N THR A 396 11.80 11.45 -14.72
CA THR A 396 11.71 12.72 -13.97
C THR A 396 10.28 13.20 -13.81
N SER A 397 9.31 12.50 -14.42
CA SER A 397 7.89 12.78 -14.37
C SER A 397 7.08 11.50 -14.62
N MET A 398 5.88 11.49 -14.05
CA MET A 398 4.85 10.49 -14.32
C MET A 398 3.82 10.96 -15.36
N ALA A 399 3.91 12.21 -15.85
CA ALA A 399 3.16 12.72 -16.99
C ALA A 399 3.96 12.48 -18.28
N LEU A 400 3.75 11.32 -18.91
CA LEU A 400 4.52 10.90 -20.08
C LEU A 400 3.70 11.06 -21.36
N GLU A 401 4.20 11.87 -22.29
CA GLU A 401 3.72 11.89 -23.68
C GLU A 401 4.57 10.91 -24.52
N ASN A 402 3.93 10.03 -25.30
CA ASN A 402 4.61 9.11 -26.24
C ASN A 402 5.71 8.20 -25.67
N ASN A 403 5.65 7.82 -24.37
CA ASN A 403 6.69 7.04 -23.68
C ASN A 403 8.10 7.68 -23.68
N ALA A 404 8.22 8.95 -24.06
CA ALA A 404 9.45 9.71 -23.94
C ALA A 404 9.35 10.56 -22.67
N ALA A 405 10.26 10.32 -21.73
CA ALA A 405 10.37 11.15 -20.53
C ALA A 405 10.75 12.57 -20.96
N ILE A 406 9.82 13.52 -20.83
CA ILE A 406 10.17 14.94 -20.82
C ILE A 406 10.78 15.21 -19.44
N GLU A 407 11.99 15.76 -19.38
CA GLU A 407 12.63 16.29 -18.17
C GLU A 407 11.69 17.25 -17.45
N THR A 408 10.91 16.76 -16.48
CA THR A 408 9.88 17.58 -15.82
C THR A 408 9.71 17.23 -14.34
N GLY A 409 10.66 17.66 -13.49
CA GLY A 409 10.26 18.19 -12.18
C GLY A 409 10.97 17.70 -10.92
N VAL A 410 11.61 16.52 -10.89
CA VAL A 410 12.37 16.10 -9.69
C VAL A 410 13.82 16.56 -9.79
N SER A 411 14.14 17.66 -9.10
CA SER A 411 15.52 18.12 -8.92
C SER A 411 16.16 17.36 -7.77
N TYR A 412 17.09 16.46 -8.09
CA TYR A 412 17.93 15.85 -7.08
C TYR A 412 19.14 16.75 -6.81
N GLY A 413 19.38 17.12 -5.54
CA GLY A 413 20.55 17.88 -5.14
C GLY A 413 21.85 17.08 -5.25
N GLU A 414 23.00 17.76 -5.15
CA GLU A 414 24.36 17.17 -5.18
C GLU A 414 24.72 16.35 -3.91
N GLY A 415 23.71 15.97 -3.13
CA GLY A 415 23.86 15.31 -1.83
C GLY A 415 24.22 16.26 -0.68
N ILE A 416 24.33 15.72 0.53
CA ILE A 416 24.70 16.47 1.75
C ILE A 416 25.82 15.77 2.52
N SER A 417 26.58 16.54 3.31
CA SER A 417 27.62 15.98 4.18
C SER A 417 27.03 15.17 5.34
N ALA A 418 27.82 14.23 5.87
CA ALA A 418 27.45 13.46 7.07
C ALA A 418 27.05 14.37 8.25
N TYR A 419 27.75 15.50 8.44
CA TYR A 419 27.39 16.47 9.48
C TYR A 419 26.00 17.08 9.28
N LYS A 420 25.65 17.46 8.04
CA LYS A 420 24.30 17.97 7.73
C LYS A 420 23.24 16.89 7.95
N LEU A 421 23.51 15.65 7.55
CA LEU A 421 22.62 14.52 7.80
C LEU A 421 22.39 14.31 9.31
N TRP A 422 23.44 14.42 10.14
CA TRP A 422 23.28 14.36 11.60
C TRP A 422 22.44 15.51 12.17
N GLN A 423 22.48 16.70 11.57
CA GLN A 423 21.59 17.79 11.97
C GLN A 423 20.13 17.46 11.65
N LEU A 424 19.85 16.84 10.51
CA LEU A 424 18.51 16.34 10.17
C LEU A 424 18.05 15.27 11.17
N HIS A 425 18.93 14.35 11.58
CA HIS A 425 18.62 13.35 12.61
C HIS A 425 18.26 13.99 13.94
N LYS A 426 19.09 14.95 14.40
CA LYS A 426 18.82 15.70 15.63
C LYS A 426 17.48 16.42 15.55
N ARG A 427 17.17 17.04 14.40
CA ARG A 427 15.90 17.75 14.22
C ARG A 427 14.71 16.80 14.20
N ARG A 428 14.83 15.65 13.54
CA ARG A 428 13.80 14.60 13.53
C ARG A 428 13.47 14.11 14.94
N ILE A 429 14.47 13.91 15.79
CA ILE A 429 14.27 13.50 17.19
C ILE A 429 13.49 14.59 17.95
N ALA A 430 13.90 15.85 17.86
CA ALA A 430 13.20 16.96 18.51
C ALA A 430 11.72 17.05 18.05
N LEU A 431 11.46 16.91 16.75
CA LEU A 431 10.08 16.91 16.22
C LEU A 431 9.23 15.75 16.77
N ARG A 432 9.82 14.57 16.98
CA ARG A 432 9.13 13.44 17.62
C ARG A 432 8.78 13.72 19.07
N GLU A 433 9.70 14.33 19.82
CA GLU A 433 9.48 14.73 21.21
C GLU A 433 8.35 15.77 21.31
N GLU A 434 8.36 16.77 20.42
CA GLU A 434 7.31 17.79 20.33
C GLU A 434 5.93 17.17 20.02
N TYR A 435 5.85 16.23 19.06
CA TYR A 435 4.59 15.57 18.68
C TYR A 435 4.06 14.65 19.78
N LEU A 436 4.95 13.88 20.42
CA LEU A 436 4.60 13.04 21.57
C LEU A 436 4.07 13.90 22.72
N ALA A 437 4.68 15.05 22.98
CA ALA A 437 4.20 15.98 23.99
C ALA A 437 2.79 16.51 23.65
N ALA A 438 2.51 16.83 22.39
CA ALA A 438 1.18 17.26 21.96
C ALA A 438 0.11 16.17 22.14
N ILE A 439 0.43 14.91 21.81
CA ILE A 439 -0.47 13.78 22.08
C ILE A 439 -0.73 13.68 23.58
N ARG A 440 0.33 13.62 24.40
CA ARG A 440 0.19 13.51 25.86
C ARG A 440 -0.64 14.63 26.47
N THR A 441 -0.46 15.87 26.03
CA THR A 441 -1.20 17.00 26.59
C THR A 441 -2.65 17.03 26.14
N SER A 442 -3.03 16.41 25.01
CA SER A 442 -4.42 16.39 24.50
C SER A 442 -5.47 15.82 25.46
N ALA A 443 -5.06 15.13 26.53
CA ALA A 443 -5.93 14.59 27.56
C ALA A 443 -6.90 15.63 28.18
N HIS A 444 -6.51 16.92 28.21
CA HIS A 444 -7.39 17.99 28.69
C HIS A 444 -8.64 18.20 27.80
N ALA A 445 -8.58 17.80 26.53
CA ALA A 445 -9.64 18.01 25.54
C ALA A 445 -10.46 16.74 25.25
N THR A 446 -9.96 15.55 25.59
CA THR A 446 -10.59 14.27 25.21
C THR A 446 -11.80 13.92 26.08
N GLY A 447 -11.87 14.38 27.33
CA GLY A 447 -12.92 13.96 28.26
C GLY A 447 -12.89 12.47 28.65
N THR A 448 -11.91 11.70 28.15
CA THR A 448 -11.69 10.28 28.51
C THR A 448 -10.76 10.12 29.71
N GLY A 449 -10.12 11.21 30.15
CA GLY A 449 -9.03 11.20 31.14
C GLY A 449 -7.69 10.70 30.58
N ARG A 450 -7.63 10.38 29.28
CA ARG A 450 -6.45 9.91 28.56
C ARG A 450 -6.18 10.81 27.35
N PRO A 451 -4.96 10.81 26.78
CA PRO A 451 -4.69 11.39 25.46
C PRO A 451 -5.68 10.93 24.39
N VAL A 452 -5.66 11.62 23.24
CA VAL A 452 -6.31 11.14 22.02
C VAL A 452 -5.81 9.72 21.72
N ASP A 453 -6.75 8.82 21.41
CA ASP A 453 -6.43 7.40 21.18
C ASP A 453 -5.78 7.19 19.81
N ALA A 454 -6.26 7.90 18.79
CA ALA A 454 -5.64 7.95 17.47
C ALA A 454 -6.00 9.22 16.69
N ILE A 455 -5.20 9.54 15.68
CA ILE A 455 -5.44 10.66 14.77
C ILE A 455 -5.91 10.12 13.43
N ILE A 456 -7.08 10.57 12.98
CA ILE A 456 -7.66 10.27 11.66
C ILE A 456 -7.41 11.45 10.73
N GLY A 457 -6.98 11.18 9.50
CA GLY A 457 -6.78 12.23 8.49
C GLY A 457 -6.71 11.69 7.07
N PRO A 458 -6.59 12.58 6.07
CA PRO A 458 -6.40 12.19 4.68
C PRO A 458 -5.10 11.42 4.47
N VAL A 459 -5.08 10.49 3.50
CA VAL A 459 -3.84 9.93 2.93
C VAL A 459 -3.27 10.86 1.86
N ALA A 460 -4.15 11.51 1.11
CA ALA A 460 -3.81 12.50 0.10
C ALA A 460 -4.92 13.58 0.12
N PRO A 461 -4.66 14.79 -0.38
CA PRO A 461 -5.69 15.82 -0.51
C PRO A 461 -6.68 15.54 -1.66
N TYR A 462 -6.58 14.38 -2.33
CA TYR A 462 -7.40 13.97 -3.47
C TYR A 462 -7.69 12.47 -3.43
N ALA A 463 -8.73 12.06 -4.16
CA ALA A 463 -8.83 10.67 -4.62
C ALA A 463 -7.75 10.39 -5.67
N ALA A 464 -7.63 9.16 -6.17
CA ALA A 464 -6.63 8.79 -7.17
C ALA A 464 -6.54 9.85 -8.31
N PRO A 465 -5.42 10.58 -8.46
CA PRO A 465 -5.36 11.68 -9.42
C PRO A 465 -5.07 11.16 -10.83
N PRO A 466 -5.34 11.96 -11.88
CA PRO A 466 -4.86 11.69 -13.22
C PRO A 466 -3.34 11.44 -13.26
N HIS A 467 -2.88 10.71 -14.27
CA HIS A 467 -1.46 10.37 -14.40
C HIS A 467 -0.55 11.62 -14.39
N GLY A 468 0.54 11.54 -13.62
CA GLY A 468 1.48 12.63 -13.44
C GLY A 468 1.03 13.74 -12.48
N LYS A 469 -0.07 13.54 -11.75
CA LYS A 469 -0.63 14.54 -10.83
C LYS A 469 -0.60 14.12 -9.36
N ALA A 470 0.02 12.98 -9.02
CA ALA A 470 0.23 12.58 -7.63
C ALA A 470 1.46 13.29 -7.00
N THR A 471 1.39 14.62 -6.85
CA THR A 471 2.55 15.47 -6.52
C THR A 471 2.66 15.87 -5.04
N ILE A 472 1.72 15.46 -4.18
CA ILE A 472 1.63 15.91 -2.79
C ILE A 472 1.80 14.71 -1.87
N ALA A 473 2.87 14.71 -1.07
CA ALA A 473 3.23 13.59 -0.20
C ALA A 473 3.17 13.88 1.32
N THR A 474 2.76 15.09 1.69
CA THR A 474 2.83 15.63 3.06
C THR A 474 1.98 14.85 4.07
N TYR A 475 0.76 14.48 3.70
CA TYR A 475 -0.21 13.79 4.57
C TYR A 475 0.25 12.43 5.10
N THR A 476 1.09 11.71 4.36
CA THR A 476 1.60 10.40 4.79
C THR A 476 2.97 10.49 5.44
N MET A 477 3.86 11.33 4.90
CA MET A 477 5.27 11.42 5.28
C MET A 477 5.46 11.88 6.72
N VAL A 478 4.56 12.70 7.27
CA VAL A 478 4.60 13.09 8.69
C VAL A 478 4.64 11.87 9.61
N TRP A 479 3.84 10.84 9.32
CA TRP A 479 3.82 9.61 10.09
C TRP A 479 5.14 8.85 9.90
N ASN A 480 5.72 8.86 8.69
CA ASN A 480 7.03 8.25 8.41
C ASN A 480 8.16 8.88 9.22
N THR A 481 8.19 10.21 9.27
CA THR A 481 9.13 10.98 10.09
C THR A 481 8.98 10.61 11.56
N LEU A 482 7.75 10.50 12.06
CA LEU A 482 7.46 10.13 13.45
C LEU A 482 7.70 8.65 13.78
N ASN A 483 7.74 7.77 12.77
CA ASN A 483 7.69 6.31 12.92
C ASN A 483 6.42 5.80 13.62
N TYR A 484 5.28 6.42 13.29
CA TYR A 484 3.98 6.04 13.81
C TYR A 484 3.30 5.05 12.87
N PRO A 485 2.76 3.92 13.38
CA PRO A 485 1.94 3.02 12.58
C PRO A 485 0.70 3.76 12.09
N ALA A 486 0.33 3.53 10.83
CA ALA A 486 -0.81 4.17 10.20
C ALA A 486 -1.55 3.19 9.30
N CYS A 487 -2.85 3.00 9.55
CA CYS A 487 -3.71 2.12 8.78
C CYS A 487 -4.62 2.96 7.87
N ALA A 488 -4.47 2.79 6.56
CA ALA A 488 -5.41 3.27 5.56
C ALA A 488 -6.67 2.40 5.54
N PHE A 489 -7.83 3.03 5.39
CA PHE A 489 -9.13 2.37 5.29
C PHE A 489 -10.04 3.09 4.27
N PRO A 490 -10.88 2.36 3.52
CA PRO A 490 -11.81 2.94 2.57
C PRO A 490 -13.02 3.55 3.30
N VAL A 491 -13.57 4.63 2.74
CA VAL A 491 -14.74 5.32 3.32
C VAL A 491 -15.87 5.47 2.33
N THR A 492 -15.63 5.96 1.11
CA THR A 492 -16.68 6.25 0.12
C THR A 492 -16.08 6.21 -1.29
N THR A 493 -16.89 6.48 -2.31
CA THR A 493 -16.43 6.90 -3.64
C THR A 493 -16.77 8.36 -3.88
N VAL A 494 -16.13 8.98 -4.88
CA VAL A 494 -16.48 10.31 -5.37
C VAL A 494 -17.83 10.29 -6.08
N ASP A 495 -18.69 11.23 -5.74
CA ASP A 495 -20.01 11.45 -6.32
C ASP A 495 -20.14 12.91 -6.77
N PRO A 496 -20.18 13.20 -8.09
CA PRO A 496 -20.31 14.57 -8.59
C PRO A 496 -21.46 15.40 -8.03
N ALA A 497 -22.57 14.76 -7.63
CA ALA A 497 -23.71 15.45 -7.06
C ALA A 497 -23.48 15.88 -5.60
N GLN A 498 -22.67 15.13 -4.85
CA GLN A 498 -22.34 15.41 -3.45
C GLN A 498 -21.03 16.16 -3.28
N ASP A 499 -20.17 16.12 -4.30
CA ASP A 499 -18.82 16.66 -4.28
C ASP A 499 -18.62 17.79 -5.31
N PRO A 500 -19.48 18.84 -5.36
CA PRO A 500 -19.28 19.93 -6.31
C PRO A 500 -17.99 20.70 -5.98
N VAL A 501 -17.40 21.32 -6.99
CA VAL A 501 -16.31 22.29 -6.79
C VAL A 501 -16.80 23.41 -5.89
N GLN A 502 -16.16 23.58 -4.73
CA GLN A 502 -16.51 24.63 -3.77
C GLN A 502 -15.74 25.91 -4.11
N PRO A 503 -16.40 27.04 -4.40
CA PRO A 503 -15.69 28.28 -4.73
C PRO A 503 -14.74 28.71 -3.60
N ARG A 504 -13.49 29.02 -3.97
CA ARG A 504 -12.46 29.47 -3.03
C ARG A 504 -11.58 30.55 -3.65
N ASP A 505 -11.42 31.65 -2.91
CA ASP A 505 -10.62 32.81 -3.34
C ASP A 505 -9.28 32.95 -2.60
N THR A 506 -9.05 32.16 -1.55
CA THR A 506 -7.82 32.18 -0.73
C THR A 506 -7.20 30.79 -0.64
N PHE A 507 -5.86 30.74 -0.64
CA PHE A 507 -5.09 29.50 -0.73
C PHE A 507 -3.95 29.54 0.30
N LEU A 508 -3.62 28.38 0.88
CA LEU A 508 -2.52 28.23 1.85
C LEU A 508 -1.14 28.41 1.20
N GLY A 509 -1.05 28.18 -0.11
CA GLY A 509 0.15 28.35 -0.92
C GLY A 509 -0.07 27.87 -2.37
N ASP A 510 1.01 27.83 -3.16
CA ASP A 510 0.92 27.44 -4.58
C ASP A 510 0.47 25.99 -4.76
N ASN A 511 0.99 25.05 -3.95
CA ASN A 511 0.56 23.65 -3.97
C ASN A 511 -0.94 23.50 -3.68
N ASP A 512 -1.50 24.32 -2.80
CA ASP A 512 -2.93 24.31 -2.47
C ASP A 512 -3.78 24.86 -3.63
N LYS A 513 -3.28 25.89 -4.32
CA LYS A 513 -3.92 26.44 -5.51
C LYS A 513 -3.90 25.46 -6.68
N GLU A 514 -2.78 24.78 -6.90
CA GLU A 514 -2.64 23.73 -7.91
C GLU A 514 -3.54 22.54 -7.59
N ASN A 515 -3.57 22.10 -6.33
CA ASN A 515 -4.46 21.05 -5.88
C ASN A 515 -5.93 21.39 -6.13
N TYR A 516 -6.35 22.61 -5.80
CA TYR A 516 -7.71 23.06 -6.07
C TYR A 516 -8.05 23.08 -7.56
N ALA A 517 -7.15 23.60 -8.40
CA ALA A 517 -7.34 23.65 -9.84
C ALA A 517 -7.39 22.26 -10.49
N LEU A 518 -6.81 21.23 -9.86
CA LEU A 518 -6.83 19.85 -10.32
C LEU A 518 -8.23 19.20 -10.19
N TYR A 519 -9.10 19.70 -9.32
CA TYR A 519 -10.36 19.01 -9.00
C TYR A 519 -11.44 19.24 -10.06
N ASN A 520 -11.92 18.15 -10.65
CA ASN A 520 -13.13 18.10 -11.46
C ASN A 520 -13.95 16.86 -11.05
N PRO A 521 -15.18 17.02 -10.54
CA PRO A 521 -15.94 15.89 -10.01
C PRO A 521 -16.18 14.76 -11.04
N GLU A 522 -16.37 15.09 -12.32
CA GLU A 522 -16.60 14.07 -13.37
C GLU A 522 -15.33 13.28 -13.69
N THR A 523 -14.15 13.91 -13.65
CA THR A 523 -12.87 13.20 -13.85
C THR A 523 -12.65 12.13 -12.78
N TYR A 524 -13.04 12.41 -11.54
CA TYR A 524 -12.84 11.52 -10.39
C TYR A 524 -14.05 10.64 -10.10
N LYS A 525 -15.11 10.70 -10.90
CA LYS A 525 -16.36 9.96 -10.64
C LYS A 525 -16.09 8.49 -10.35
N ASN A 526 -16.70 7.97 -9.29
CA ASN A 526 -16.56 6.61 -8.78
C ASN A 526 -15.15 6.24 -8.25
N ALA A 527 -14.18 7.15 -8.26
CA ALA A 527 -12.88 6.88 -7.66
C ALA A 527 -13.03 6.58 -6.16
N PRO A 528 -12.36 5.55 -5.64
CA PRO A 528 -12.35 5.27 -4.21
C PRO A 528 -11.76 6.43 -3.40
N VAL A 529 -12.33 6.64 -2.22
CA VAL A 529 -11.91 7.63 -1.24
C VAL A 529 -11.67 6.90 0.08
N GLY A 530 -10.47 7.06 0.63
CA GLY A 530 -10.08 6.50 1.90
C GLY A 530 -9.36 7.52 2.79
N LEU A 531 -9.26 7.18 4.06
CA LEU A 531 -8.55 7.95 5.09
C LEU A 531 -7.48 7.07 5.72
N GLN A 532 -6.70 7.62 6.64
CA GLN A 532 -5.78 6.87 7.51
C GLN A 532 -6.03 7.18 8.98
N LEU A 533 -5.79 6.19 9.82
CA LEU A 533 -5.73 6.29 11.28
C LEU A 533 -4.29 6.03 11.72
N ALA A 534 -3.69 6.97 12.45
CA ALA A 534 -2.35 6.87 12.99
C ALA A 534 -2.37 6.78 14.53
N GLY A 535 -1.61 5.83 15.07
CA GLY A 535 -1.36 5.65 16.50
C GLY A 535 0.12 5.86 16.84
N GLN A 536 0.52 5.64 18.10
CA GLN A 536 1.91 5.87 18.49
C GLN A 536 2.82 4.71 18.07
N MET A 537 4.12 4.98 18.04
CA MET A 537 5.14 3.97 17.72
C MET A 537 4.97 2.72 18.61
N LEU A 538 4.96 1.54 17.98
CA LEU A 538 4.77 0.21 18.56
C LEU A 538 3.36 -0.12 19.08
N GLU A 539 2.36 0.73 18.80
CA GLU A 539 0.94 0.45 19.03
C GLU A 539 0.26 -0.17 17.79
N ASP A 540 1.00 -0.94 16.97
CA ASP A 540 0.50 -1.55 15.74
C ASP A 540 -0.80 -2.34 15.96
N GLU A 541 -0.83 -3.15 17.02
CA GLU A 541 -1.98 -3.95 17.44
C GLU A 541 -3.20 -3.08 17.80
N ALA A 542 -3.00 -1.97 18.52
CA ALA A 542 -4.06 -1.04 18.88
C ALA A 542 -4.58 -0.26 17.66
N VAL A 543 -3.70 0.13 16.73
CA VAL A 543 -4.08 0.78 15.47
C VAL A 543 -4.97 -0.13 14.62
N ILE A 544 -4.68 -1.43 14.57
CA ILE A 544 -5.52 -2.41 13.88
C ILE A 544 -6.90 -2.48 14.55
N ALA A 545 -6.94 -2.64 15.88
CA ALA A 545 -8.20 -2.73 16.63
C ALA A 545 -9.06 -1.46 16.53
N MET A 546 -8.44 -0.28 16.60
CA MET A 546 -9.15 1.00 16.42
C MET A 546 -9.67 1.15 14.99
N THR A 547 -8.92 0.69 13.98
CA THR A 547 -9.40 0.68 12.59
C THR A 547 -10.58 -0.27 12.41
N GLU A 548 -10.59 -1.43 13.07
CA GLU A 548 -11.77 -2.34 13.08
C GLU A 548 -13.01 -1.66 13.67
N ILE A 549 -12.84 -0.86 14.73
CA ILE A 549 -13.93 -0.07 15.31
C ILE A 549 -14.41 1.00 14.32
N VAL A 550 -13.50 1.77 13.71
CA VAL A 550 -13.85 2.80 12.71
C VAL A 550 -14.60 2.18 11.52
N ASP A 551 -14.11 1.07 10.97
CA ASP A 551 -14.76 0.36 9.87
C ASP A 551 -16.17 -0.10 10.24
N LYS A 552 -16.33 -0.68 11.44
CA LYS A 552 -17.65 -1.08 11.94
C LYS A 552 -18.60 0.13 12.06
N CYS A 553 -18.16 1.23 12.69
CA CYS A 553 -18.96 2.43 12.83
C CYS A 553 -19.39 3.00 11.47
N LEU A 554 -18.47 3.04 10.49
CA LEU A 554 -18.77 3.49 9.14
C LEU A 554 -19.82 2.61 8.46
N LYS A 555 -19.68 1.28 8.53
CA LYS A 555 -20.64 0.33 7.94
C LYS A 555 -22.04 0.49 8.56
N GLU A 556 -22.13 0.57 9.87
CA GLU A 556 -23.40 0.76 10.59
C GLU A 556 -24.04 2.11 10.26
N TYR A 557 -23.25 3.19 10.26
CA TYR A 557 -23.72 4.53 9.94
C TYR A 557 -24.24 4.61 8.50
N LYS A 558 -23.49 4.09 7.53
CA LYS A 558 -23.90 4.06 6.12
C LYS A 558 -25.20 3.28 5.91
N ALA A 559 -25.31 2.10 6.52
CA ALA A 559 -26.51 1.27 6.45
C ALA A 559 -27.73 2.01 7.02
N ALA A 560 -27.56 2.74 8.13
CA ALA A 560 -28.64 3.51 8.74
C ALA A 560 -29.08 4.74 7.91
N HIS A 561 -28.19 5.29 7.08
CA HIS A 561 -28.44 6.53 6.31
C HIS A 561 -28.59 6.30 4.79
N GLY A 562 -28.58 5.05 4.32
CA GLY A 562 -28.69 4.72 2.89
C GLY A 562 -27.53 5.26 2.04
N ILE A 563 -26.34 5.38 2.63
CA ILE A 563 -25.13 5.86 1.95
C ILE A 563 -24.43 4.66 1.31
N ALA A 564 -24.11 4.76 0.03
CA ALA A 564 -23.39 3.73 -0.74
C ALA A 564 -21.94 3.51 -0.27
#